data_AF-A0A653BWK1-F1
#
_entry.id   AF-A0A653BWK1-F1
#
_cell.length_a   1.000
_cell.length_b   1.000
_cell.length_c   1.000
_cell.angle_alpha   90.00
_cell.angle_beta   90.00
_cell.angle_gamma   90.00
#
_symmetry.space_group_name_H-M   'P 1'
#
loop_
_entity.id
_entity.type
_entity.pdbx_description
1 polymer ?
#
loop_
_entity_poly.entity_id
_entity_poly.type
_entity_poly.pdbx_seq_one_letter_code
_entity_poly.pdbx_strand_id
1 'polypeptide(L)'
;EKLGLELDPNGAGQLLQGFGGGHAFSRGSERFEMTLAECQLELTALVTEADMAEIELLLGQATLNTPGVTMVVRGGRMYLTTKPNIDNVG
;
A
#
# COMPACT_ATOMS: atom_id res chain seq x y z
N GLU A 1 -15.76 10.64 7.33
CA GLU A 1 -16.47 10.36 6.06
C GLU A 1 -15.88 9.10 5.46
N LYS A 2 -16.71 8.17 4.96
CA LYS A 2 -16.21 7.08 4.12
C LYS A 2 -15.69 7.72 2.84
N LEU A 3 -14.41 7.52 2.52
CA LEU A 3 -13.87 7.92 1.22
C LEU A 3 -14.85 7.41 0.15
N GLY A 4 -15.29 8.27 -0.76
CA GLY A 4 -16.27 7.94 -1.81
C GLY A 4 -15.62 7.07 -2.89
N LEU A 5 -15.28 5.84 -2.52
CA LEU A 5 -14.50 4.90 -3.31
C LEU A 5 -15.43 4.15 -4.29
N GLU A 6 -15.19 4.29 -5.60
CA GLU A 6 -15.84 3.48 -6.63
C GLU A 6 -15.13 2.12 -6.72
N LEU A 7 -15.64 1.14 -5.97
CA LEU A 7 -15.03 -0.20 -5.89
C LEU A 7 -15.16 -0.95 -7.21
N ASP A 8 -14.02 -1.36 -7.77
CA ASP A 8 -13.96 -2.37 -8.82
C ASP A 8 -14.20 -3.76 -8.19
N PRO A 9 -15.18 -4.55 -8.66
CA PRO A 9 -15.43 -5.90 -8.14
C PRO A 9 -14.25 -6.87 -8.35
N ASN A 10 -13.26 -6.51 -9.16
CA ASN A 10 -12.04 -7.27 -9.33
C ASN A 10 -11.34 -7.50 -7.97
N GLY A 11 -11.04 -8.76 -7.69
CA GLY A 11 -10.40 -9.15 -6.44
C GLY A 11 -11.36 -9.35 -5.26
N ALA A 12 -12.67 -9.12 -5.41
CA ALA A 12 -13.66 -9.35 -4.35
C ALA A 12 -13.88 -10.83 -4.02
N GLY A 13 -14.38 -11.11 -2.81
CA GLY A 13 -14.80 -12.45 -2.40
C GLY A 13 -13.67 -13.37 -1.92
N GLN A 14 -12.46 -12.84 -1.78
CA GLN A 14 -11.28 -13.60 -1.36
C GLN A 14 -11.08 -13.47 0.15
N LEU A 15 -10.79 -14.60 0.81
CA LEU A 15 -10.31 -14.61 2.18
C LEU A 15 -8.78 -14.55 2.17
N LEU A 16 -8.22 -13.46 2.68
CA LEU A 16 -6.79 -13.25 2.82
C LEU A 16 -6.36 -13.72 4.22
N GLN A 17 -5.63 -14.83 4.29
CA GLN A 17 -5.07 -15.35 5.54
C GLN A 17 -3.69 -14.74 5.79
N GLY A 18 -3.42 -14.35 7.04
CA GLY A 18 -2.16 -13.73 7.44
C GLY A 18 -1.99 -12.29 6.92
N PHE A 19 -3.06 -11.68 6.39
CA PHE A 19 -3.06 -10.27 6.00
C PHE A 19 -2.76 -9.43 7.24
N GLY A 20 -1.61 -8.76 7.28
CA GLY A 20 -1.12 -8.04 8.46
C GLY A 20 -0.91 -8.89 9.73
N GLY A 21 -1.09 -10.21 9.67
CA GLY A 21 -1.14 -11.10 10.84
C GLY A 21 -2.56 -11.52 11.30
N GLY A 22 -3.61 -11.10 10.58
CA GLY A 22 -5.01 -11.49 10.83
C GLY A 22 -5.70 -12.06 9.60
N HIS A 23 -7.02 -11.92 9.54
CA HIS A 23 -7.85 -12.28 8.39
C HIS A 23 -8.48 -11.04 7.78
N ALA A 24 -8.57 -11.03 6.45
CA ALA A 24 -9.29 -9.99 5.75
C ALA A 24 -10.15 -10.57 4.64
N PHE A 25 -11.37 -10.05 4.48
CA PHE A 25 -12.25 -10.40 3.37
C PHE A 25 -12.23 -9.27 2.35
N SER A 26 -11.88 -9.58 1.10
CA SER A 26 -11.82 -8.56 0.05
C SER A 26 -13.21 -8.17 -0.44
N ARG A 27 -13.44 -6.86 -0.50
CA ARG A 27 -14.65 -6.24 -1.06
C ARG A 27 -14.51 -5.86 -2.52
N GLY A 28 -13.28 -5.79 -3.02
CA GLY A 28 -12.94 -5.40 -4.37
C GLY A 28 -11.55 -4.77 -4.38
N SER A 29 -11.27 -4.03 -5.43
CA SER A 29 -10.06 -3.25 -5.57
C SER A 29 -10.36 -1.82 -5.95
N GLU A 30 -9.40 -0.96 -5.71
CA GLU A 30 -9.50 0.43 -6.09
C GLU A 30 -8.14 0.98 -6.47
N ARG A 31 -8.17 1.86 -7.46
CA ARG A 31 -7.03 2.61 -7.94
C ARG A 31 -7.03 3.99 -7.31
N PHE A 32 -5.93 4.39 -6.69
CA PHE A 32 -5.77 5.73 -6.15
C PHE A 32 -4.35 6.23 -6.35
N GLU A 33 -4.23 7.55 -6.37
CA GLU A 33 -2.94 8.24 -6.33
C GLU A 33 -2.56 8.51 -4.88
N MET A 34 -1.31 8.21 -4.53
CA MET A 34 -0.73 8.51 -3.24
C MET A 34 0.57 9.27 -3.44
N THR A 35 0.73 10.33 -2.66
CA THR A 35 2.03 10.99 -2.52
C THR A 35 2.74 10.40 -1.32
N LEU A 36 3.89 9.77 -1.55
CA LEU A 36 4.75 9.24 -0.50
C LEU A 36 6.12 9.91 -0.58
N ALA A 37 6.44 10.70 0.46
CA ALA A 37 7.53 11.67 0.42
C ALA A 37 7.42 12.60 -0.80
N GLU A 38 8.31 12.45 -1.78
CA GLU A 38 8.32 13.24 -3.03
C GLU A 38 7.85 12.42 -4.26
N CYS A 39 7.35 11.20 -4.04
CA CYS A 39 6.95 10.28 -5.10
C CYS A 39 5.44 10.31 -5.25
N GLN A 40 4.95 10.56 -6.48
CA GLN A 40 3.56 10.24 -6.81
C GLN A 40 3.49 8.81 -7.31
N LEU A 41 2.69 8.00 -6.63
CA LEU A 41 2.47 6.60 -6.92
C LEU A 41 1.00 6.42 -7.29
N GLU A 42 0.78 5.75 -8.40
CA GLU A 42 -0.54 5.27 -8.75
C GLU A 42 -0.61 3.78 -8.40
N LEU A 43 -1.49 3.43 -7.47
CA LEU A 43 -1.57 2.10 -6.90
C LEU A 43 -2.97 1.54 -7.04
N THR A 44 -3.05 0.23 -7.23
CA THR A 44 -4.28 -0.54 -7.03
C THR A 44 -4.17 -1.28 -5.70
N ALA A 45 -5.06 -1.02 -4.76
CA ALA A 45 -5.15 -1.77 -3.51
C ALA A 45 -6.42 -2.60 -3.45
N LEU A 46 -6.36 -3.71 -2.71
CA LEU A 46 -7.55 -4.43 -2.30
C LEU A 46 -8.21 -3.68 -1.16
N VAL A 47 -9.50 -3.41 -1.31
CA VAL A 47 -10.32 -2.89 -0.21
C VAL A 47 -10.84 -4.10 0.57
N THR A 48 -10.57 -4.13 1.87
CA THR A 48 -10.84 -5.30 2.70
C THR A 48 -11.59 -4.93 3.97
N GLU A 49 -12.38 -5.86 4.47
CA GLU A 49 -12.83 -5.86 5.86
C GLU A 49 -11.92 -6.80 6.64
N ALA A 50 -11.11 -6.23 7.53
CA ALA A 50 -10.12 -6.96 8.30
C ALA A 50 -10.53 -7.04 9.78
N ASP A 51 -10.18 -8.14 10.45
CA ASP A 51 -10.35 -8.33 11.90
C ASP A 51 -9.19 -7.74 12.73
N MET A 52 -8.41 -6.87 12.12
CA MET A 52 -7.18 -6.29 12.65
C MET A 52 -7.39 -4.94 13.35
N ALA A 53 -6.36 -4.48 14.07
CA ALA A 53 -6.27 -3.10 14.58
C ALA A 53 -6.50 -2.06 13.47
N GLU A 54 -6.81 -0.81 13.83
CA GLU A 54 -7.08 0.32 12.92
C GLU A 54 -5.89 0.59 11.96
N ILE A 55 -5.80 -0.22 10.91
CA ILE A 55 -4.83 -0.11 9.84
C ILE A 55 -5.57 0.43 8.65
N GLU A 56 -5.23 1.66 8.27
CA GLU A 56 -5.86 2.34 7.12
C GLU A 56 -5.27 1.88 5.79
N LEU A 57 -3.99 1.44 5.77
CA LEU A 57 -3.29 1.00 4.57
C LEU A 57 -2.15 0.02 4.88
N LEU A 58 -2.11 -1.10 4.14
CA LEU A 58 -0.96 -2.01 4.11
C LEU A 58 -0.26 -1.92 2.75
N LEU A 59 1.01 -1.54 2.77
CA LEU A 59 1.86 -1.57 1.58
C LEU A 59 2.47 -2.97 1.44
N GLY A 60 1.96 -3.74 0.50
CA GLY A 60 2.50 -5.05 0.14
C GLY A 60 3.71 -4.95 -0.78
N GLN A 61 4.29 -6.11 -1.12
CA GLN A 61 5.39 -6.21 -2.07
C GLN A 61 5.08 -5.55 -3.43
N ALA A 62 3.83 -5.63 -3.88
CA ALA A 62 3.40 -5.02 -5.14
C ALA A 62 3.68 -3.51 -5.18
N THR A 63 3.47 -2.78 -4.08
CA THR A 63 3.79 -1.35 -3.98
C THR A 63 5.30 -1.10 -4.04
N LEU A 64 6.10 -2.00 -3.47
CA LEU A 64 7.56 -1.90 -3.48
C LEU A 64 8.17 -2.28 -4.85
N ASN A 65 7.43 -3.03 -5.67
CA ASN A 65 7.83 -3.40 -7.03
C ASN A 65 7.51 -2.30 -8.07
N THR A 66 6.94 -1.16 -7.66
CA THR A 66 6.65 -0.06 -8.59
C THR A 66 7.97 0.42 -9.23
N PRO A 67 8.07 0.47 -10.58
CA PRO A 67 9.28 0.89 -11.26
C PRO A 67 9.75 2.28 -10.81
N GLY A 68 11.04 2.39 -10.53
CA GLY A 68 11.65 3.64 -10.06
C GLY A 68 11.46 3.90 -8.56
N VAL A 69 10.69 3.10 -7.83
CA VAL A 69 10.61 3.18 -6.36
C VAL A 69 11.65 2.27 -5.73
N THR A 70 12.41 2.81 -4.79
CA THR A 70 13.39 2.07 -3.99
C THR A 70 13.08 2.24 -2.51
N MET A 71 13.06 1.12 -1.78
CA MET A 71 13.00 1.11 -0.32
C MET A 71 14.41 1.10 0.27
N VAL A 72 14.68 2.00 1.21
CA VAL A 72 15.97 2.15 1.87
C VAL A 72 15.78 2.07 3.38
N VAL A 73 16.61 1.29 4.06
CA VAL A 73 16.67 1.27 5.53
C VAL A 73 17.97 1.92 5.99
N ARG A 74 17.87 3.04 6.72
CA ARG A 74 19.04 3.79 7.23
C ARG A 74 18.75 4.29 8.64
N GLY A 75 19.69 4.09 9.56
CA GLY A 75 19.55 4.53 10.95
C GLY A 75 18.34 3.93 11.69
N GLY A 76 17.92 2.72 11.33
CA GLY A 76 16.73 2.07 11.90
C GLY A 76 15.40 2.63 11.38
N ARG A 77 15.42 3.51 10.37
CA ARG A 77 14.24 4.07 9.72
C ARG A 77 14.12 3.54 8.29
N MET A 78 12.88 3.36 7.85
CA MET A 78 12.54 2.97 6.49
C MET A 78 12.13 4.20 5.68
N TYR A 79 12.61 4.27 4.44
CA TYR A 79 12.34 5.34 3.49
C TYR A 79 11.94 4.75 2.14
N LEU A 80 11.07 5.44 1.42
CA LEU A 80 10.74 5.15 0.04
C LEU A 80 11.13 6.36 -0.83
N THR A 81 11.85 6.11 -1.92
CA THR A 81 12.43 7.16 -2.76
C THR A 81 12.44 6.76 -4.23
N THR A 82 12.35 7.76 -5.11
CA THR A 82 12.63 7.62 -6.55
C THR A 82 13.99 8.20 -6.95
N LYS A 83 14.72 8.77 -5.98
CA LYS A 83 16.02 9.39 -6.23
C LYS A 83 17.09 8.31 -6.41
N PRO A 84 17.96 8.43 -7.42
CA PRO A 84 19.04 7.48 -7.65
C PRO A 84 20.14 7.57 -6.58
N ASN A 85 20.22 8.67 -5.84
CA ASN A 85 21.21 8.88 -4.78
C ASN A 85 20.59 8.79 -3.39
N ILE A 86 21.00 7.75 -2.66
CA ILE A 86 20.55 7.39 -1.31
C ILE A 86 20.99 8.40 -0.25
N ASP A 87 22.01 9.22 -0.53
CA ASP A 87 22.53 10.21 0.42
C ASP A 87 21.62 11.43 0.61
N ASN A 88 20.62 11.59 -0.27
CA ASN A 88 19.61 12.65 -0.19
C ASN A 88 18.30 12.20 0.48
N VAL A 89 18.30 11.04 1.14
CA VAL A 89 17.15 10.52 1.87
C VAL A 89 17.36 10.82 3.37
N GLY A 90 16.70 11.87 3.85
CA GLY A 90 16.75 12.37 5.23
C GLY A 90 15.59 11.86 6.07
#